data_AF-A0A8J9RCZ5-F1
#
_entry.id   AF-A0A8J9RCZ5-F1
#
_cell.length_a   1.000
_cell.length_b   1.000
_cell.length_c   1.000
_cell.angle_alpha   90.00
_cell.angle_beta   90.00
_cell.angle_gamma   90.00
#
_symmetry.space_group_name_H-M   'P 1'
#
loop_
_entity.id
_entity.type
_entity.pdbx_description
1 polymer ?
#
loop_
_entity_poly.entity_id
_entity_poly.type
_entity_poly.pdbx_seq_one_letter_code
_entity_poly.pdbx_strand_id
1 'polypeptide(L)'
;MGDFLIAAHYETENYSPPKTQFLEDPEYGRALDTLVKACADVILTDGELGKVLILKRIVQPLDDWWCVGGRMQAGETPAEAAARNVLRELKVDISPNRFKYLCHASLLWQFRHQEPKGNGTADVALTFTAELSPEERQAISFDTAEYEAAKWVDPATIIQDASFHTALRRSMQHIVIRKRSEDLHAAIEEAATDEEIAKLARVAYQAQKALIDIERRPHAKVRSYGSSEERELLVKAAEAAQTAASLSSGAGLGAWIYRSLGIAS
;
A
#
# COMPACT_ATOMS: atom_id res chain seq x y z
N MET A 1 -3.26 6.66 19.55
CA MET A 1 -3.12 7.68 18.49
C MET A 1 -4.26 7.51 17.49
N GLY A 2 -5.04 8.55 17.22
CA GLY A 2 -6.17 8.49 16.29
C GLY A 2 -5.67 8.46 14.84
N ASP A 3 -6.18 7.52 14.04
CA ASP A 3 -5.91 7.52 12.60
C ASP A 3 -6.58 8.74 11.95
N PHE A 4 -5.79 9.60 11.31
CA PHE A 4 -6.28 10.81 10.62
C PHE A 4 -7.07 10.49 9.35
N LEU A 5 -6.87 9.30 8.80
CA LEU A 5 -7.58 8.81 7.62
C LEU A 5 -8.36 7.56 8.03
N ILE A 6 -9.68 7.66 7.95
CA ILE A 6 -10.59 6.57 8.29
C ILE A 6 -11.35 6.20 7.02
N ALA A 7 -11.32 4.91 6.66
CA ALA A 7 -12.29 4.35 5.72
C ALA A 7 -13.62 4.16 6.45
N ALA A 8 -14.38 5.24 6.59
CA ALA A 8 -15.64 5.21 7.31
C ALA A 8 -16.62 4.24 6.64
N HIS A 9 -17.19 3.34 7.43
CA HIS A 9 -18.21 2.39 7.02
C HIS A 9 -19.49 2.73 7.77
N TYR A 10 -20.57 2.97 7.04
CA TYR A 10 -21.86 3.35 7.61
C TYR A 10 -22.89 2.28 7.25
N GLU A 11 -23.65 1.88 8.26
CA GLU A 11 -24.77 0.96 8.11
C GLU A 11 -26.07 1.68 8.45
N THR A 12 -27.16 1.30 7.79
CA THR A 12 -28.49 1.82 8.09
C THR A 12 -29.28 0.77 8.86
N GLU A 13 -29.84 1.17 10.01
CA GLU A 13 -30.71 0.33 10.83
C GLU A 13 -30.06 -1.02 11.19
N ASN A 14 -30.78 -2.12 11.04
CA ASN A 14 -30.30 -3.49 11.28
C ASN A 14 -29.96 -4.17 9.95
N TYR A 15 -29.06 -3.57 9.16
CA TYR A 15 -28.64 -4.16 7.89
C TYR A 15 -28.13 -5.60 8.12
N SER A 16 -28.75 -6.56 7.44
CA SER A 16 -28.37 -7.97 7.50
C SER A 16 -27.98 -8.40 6.10
N PRO A 17 -26.67 -8.55 5.82
CA PRO A 17 -26.25 -8.93 4.48
C PRO A 17 -26.76 -10.34 4.15
N PRO A 18 -27.13 -10.60 2.89
CA PRO A 18 -27.37 -11.98 2.47
C PRO A 18 -26.09 -12.79 2.70
N LYS A 19 -26.24 -14.10 2.93
CA LYS A 19 -25.08 -15.01 2.99
C LYS A 19 -24.22 -14.80 1.75
N THR A 20 -22.90 -14.72 1.92
CA THR A 20 -21.97 -14.59 0.79
C THR A 20 -22.25 -15.66 -0.27
N GLN A 21 -22.47 -15.22 -1.50
CA GLN A 21 -22.64 -16.09 -2.66
C GLN A 21 -21.48 -15.88 -3.62
N PHE A 22 -20.97 -16.98 -4.17
CA PHE A 22 -20.15 -16.95 -5.35
C PHE A 22 -21.07 -17.06 -6.56
N LEU A 23 -20.95 -16.10 -7.49
CA LEU A 23 -21.65 -16.16 -8.76
C LEU A 23 -21.00 -17.23 -9.63
N GLU A 24 -21.81 -17.92 -10.43
CA GLU A 24 -21.30 -18.81 -11.47
C GLU A 24 -20.43 -18.04 -12.46
N ASP A 25 -19.40 -18.68 -13.03
CA ASP A 25 -18.39 -18.01 -13.86
C ASP A 25 -18.95 -17.11 -14.96
N PRO A 26 -19.97 -17.51 -15.76
CA PRO A 26 -20.55 -16.63 -16.77
C PRO A 26 -21.21 -15.39 -16.18
N GLU A 27 -21.87 -15.53 -15.02
CA GLU A 27 -22.56 -14.43 -14.36
C GLU A 27 -21.56 -13.47 -13.72
N TYR A 28 -20.52 -14.02 -13.08
CA TYR A 28 -19.45 -13.22 -12.51
C TYR A 28 -18.67 -12.47 -13.60
N GLY A 29 -18.39 -13.10 -14.74
CA GLY A 29 -17.79 -12.45 -15.90
C GLY A 29 -18.58 -11.22 -16.37
N ARG A 30 -19.91 -11.35 -16.52
CA ARG A 30 -20.79 -10.21 -16.86
C ARG A 30 -20.78 -9.12 -15.79
N ALA A 31 -20.74 -9.51 -14.51
CA ALA A 31 -20.64 -8.54 -13.42
C ALA A 31 -19.35 -7.72 -13.51
N LEU A 32 -18.21 -8.36 -13.81
CA LEU A 32 -16.93 -7.68 -13.98
C LEU A 32 -16.87 -6.75 -15.22
N ASP A 33 -17.73 -6.98 -16.22
CA ASP A 33 -17.86 -6.09 -17.39
C ASP A 33 -18.66 -4.82 -17.10
N THR A 34 -19.47 -4.81 -16.03
CA THR A 34 -20.48 -3.76 -15.78
C THR A 34 -20.31 -3.06 -14.43
N LEU A 35 -19.62 -3.69 -13.49
CA LEU A 35 -19.43 -3.18 -12.13
C LEU A 35 -17.95 -2.89 -11.86
N VAL A 36 -17.71 -1.82 -11.12
CA VAL A 36 -16.42 -1.57 -10.50
C VAL A 36 -16.39 -2.32 -9.17
N LYS A 37 -15.46 -3.26 -9.00
CA LYS A 37 -15.39 -4.07 -7.77
C LYS A 37 -14.60 -3.32 -6.69
N ALA A 38 -15.08 -3.38 -5.46
CA ALA A 38 -14.30 -2.93 -4.31
C ALA A 38 -13.33 -4.03 -3.85
N CYS A 39 -12.07 -3.66 -3.62
CA CYS A 39 -11.03 -4.52 -3.08
C CYS A 39 -10.47 -3.94 -1.78
N ALA A 40 -10.06 -4.82 -0.87
CA ALA A 40 -9.29 -4.48 0.32
C ALA A 40 -7.88 -5.08 0.18
N ASP A 41 -6.92 -4.21 -0.07
CA ASP A 41 -5.50 -4.53 -0.23
C ASP A 41 -4.73 -4.17 1.05
N VAL A 42 -3.64 -4.86 1.34
CA VAL A 42 -2.90 -4.71 2.60
C VAL A 42 -1.40 -4.68 2.33
N ILE A 43 -0.76 -3.59 2.76
CA ILE A 43 0.69 -3.54 2.91
C ILE A 43 1.04 -4.00 4.32
N LEU A 44 1.54 -5.23 4.44
CA LEU A 44 2.04 -5.75 5.71
C LEU A 44 3.41 -5.16 5.99
N THR A 45 3.59 -4.62 7.19
CA THR A 45 4.83 -3.97 7.62
C THR A 45 5.53 -4.77 8.70
N ASP A 46 6.84 -4.64 8.76
CA ASP A 46 7.68 -5.17 9.83
C ASP A 46 8.34 -3.99 10.53
N GLY A 47 7.96 -3.76 11.79
CA GLY A 47 8.46 -2.64 12.59
C GLY A 47 9.95 -2.75 12.91
N GLU A 48 10.49 -3.97 13.06
CA GLU A 48 11.91 -4.21 13.35
C GLU A 48 12.77 -3.95 12.11
N LEU A 49 12.34 -4.42 10.94
CA LEU A 49 13.07 -4.29 9.69
C LEU A 49 12.86 -2.93 9.02
N GLY A 50 11.76 -2.24 9.34
CA GLY A 50 11.33 -1.05 8.62
C GLY A 50 10.95 -1.35 7.16
N LYS A 51 10.50 -2.58 6.88
CA LYS A 51 10.24 -3.08 5.53
C LYS A 51 8.77 -3.44 5.34
N VAL A 52 8.39 -3.61 4.08
CA VAL A 52 7.07 -4.09 3.67
C VAL A 52 7.17 -5.43 2.98
N LEU A 53 6.15 -6.27 3.16
CA LEU A 53 6.03 -7.53 2.45
C LEU A 53 5.39 -7.29 1.07
N ILE A 54 6.04 -7.81 0.03
CA ILE A 54 5.47 -7.88 -1.31
C ILE A 54 5.65 -9.28 -1.88
N LEU A 55 4.69 -9.72 -2.68
CA LEU A 55 4.64 -11.05 -3.27
C LEU A 55 4.59 -10.96 -4.79
N LYS A 56 5.27 -11.86 -5.48
CA LYS A 56 5.28 -11.96 -6.94
C LYS A 56 4.11 -12.84 -7.37
N ARG A 57 3.06 -12.19 -7.87
CA ARG A 57 1.87 -12.86 -8.42
C ARG A 57 2.22 -13.52 -9.75
N ILE A 58 1.61 -14.68 -10.00
CA ILE A 58 1.67 -15.40 -11.29
C ILE A 58 0.29 -15.51 -11.95
N VAL A 59 -0.68 -14.72 -11.47
CA VAL A 59 -2.07 -14.73 -11.91
C VAL A 59 -2.59 -13.33 -12.22
N GLN A 60 -3.48 -13.23 -13.21
CA GLN A 60 -4.16 -11.99 -13.59
C GLN A 60 -5.04 -11.43 -12.44
N PRO A 61 -5.31 -10.11 -12.36
CA PRO A 61 -5.09 -9.07 -13.39
C PRO A 61 -3.67 -8.47 -13.45
N LEU A 62 -2.77 -8.85 -12.53
CA LEU A 62 -1.40 -8.40 -12.48
C LEU A 62 -0.47 -9.59 -12.18
N ASP A 63 0.29 -10.00 -13.19
CA ASP A 63 1.37 -10.99 -13.10
C ASP A 63 2.69 -10.30 -12.68
N ASP A 64 2.66 -9.67 -11.50
CA ASP A 64 3.82 -8.95 -10.97
C ASP A 64 3.88 -8.83 -9.44
N TRP A 65 4.94 -8.18 -8.95
CA TRP A 65 5.07 -7.82 -7.54
C TRP A 65 3.92 -6.92 -7.09
N TRP A 66 3.17 -7.41 -6.11
CA TRP A 66 2.03 -6.73 -5.54
C TRP A 66 1.96 -6.96 -4.03
N CYS A 67 1.01 -6.29 -3.39
CA CYS A 67 0.63 -6.55 -2.02
C CYS A 67 -0.47 -7.63 -1.95
N VAL A 68 -0.75 -8.14 -0.76
CA VAL A 68 -1.88 -9.08 -0.59
C VAL A 68 -3.19 -8.33 -0.62
N GLY A 69 -4.25 -8.96 -1.13
CA GLY A 69 -5.51 -8.26 -1.28
C GLY A 69 -6.50 -8.96 -2.19
N GLY A 70 -7.73 -8.48 -2.15
CA GLY A 70 -8.80 -9.10 -2.90
C GLY A 70 -10.15 -8.43 -2.72
N ARG A 71 -11.12 -8.94 -3.47
CA ARG A 71 -12.48 -8.44 -3.50
C ARG A 71 -13.11 -8.48 -2.09
N MET A 72 -13.80 -7.39 -1.74
CA MET A 72 -14.67 -7.34 -0.57
C MET A 72 -15.96 -8.16 -0.80
N GLN A 73 -16.52 -8.75 0.25
CA GLN A 73 -17.83 -9.38 0.19
C GLN A 73 -18.90 -8.39 0.68
N ALA A 74 -20.13 -8.58 0.21
CA ALA A 74 -21.24 -7.72 0.64
C ALA A 74 -21.48 -7.88 2.15
N GLY A 75 -21.54 -6.76 2.86
CA GLY A 75 -21.71 -6.72 4.30
C GLY A 75 -20.43 -6.81 5.13
N GLU A 76 -19.26 -6.93 4.51
CA GLU A 76 -18.00 -6.76 5.22
C GLU A 76 -17.65 -5.28 5.34
N THR A 77 -17.12 -4.89 6.49
CA THR A 77 -16.30 -3.68 6.59
C THR A 77 -15.02 -3.87 5.76
N PRO A 78 -14.40 -2.78 5.27
CA PRO A 78 -13.11 -2.87 4.57
C PRO A 78 -12.01 -3.58 5.38
N ALA A 79 -11.99 -3.41 6.71
CA ALA A 79 -11.00 -4.02 7.59
C ALA A 79 -11.24 -5.54 7.77
N GLU A 80 -12.48 -5.98 7.83
CA GLU A 80 -12.81 -7.43 7.85
C GLU A 80 -12.42 -8.09 6.53
N ALA A 81 -12.68 -7.43 5.40
CA ALA A 81 -12.25 -7.93 4.10
C ALA A 81 -10.71 -8.02 4.02
N ALA A 82 -9.98 -7.02 4.52
CA ALA A 82 -8.52 -7.03 4.62
C ALA A 82 -8.01 -8.21 5.48
N ALA A 83 -8.57 -8.40 6.68
CA ALA A 83 -8.24 -9.52 7.57
C ALA A 83 -8.49 -10.88 6.90
N ARG A 84 -9.66 -11.07 6.29
CA ARG A 84 -10.01 -12.29 5.56
C ARG A 84 -9.04 -12.55 4.40
N ASN A 85 -8.67 -11.51 3.64
CA ASN A 85 -7.73 -11.66 2.52
C ASN A 85 -6.34 -12.08 3.00
N VAL A 86 -5.82 -11.46 4.07
CA VAL A 86 -4.53 -11.84 4.68
C VAL A 86 -4.57 -13.29 5.19
N LEU A 87 -5.63 -13.68 5.90
CA LEU A 87 -5.80 -15.06 6.38
C LEU A 87 -5.85 -16.06 5.21
N ARG A 88 -6.62 -15.74 4.16
CA ARG A 88 -6.75 -16.60 2.97
C ARG A 88 -5.41 -16.78 2.27
N GLU A 89 -4.69 -15.69 2.05
CA GLU A 89 -3.51 -15.67 1.18
C GLU A 89 -2.23 -16.01 1.91
N LEU A 90 -2.07 -15.68 3.19
CA LEU A 90 -0.83 -15.86 3.94
C LEU A 90 -0.95 -16.79 5.15
N LYS A 91 -2.18 -17.24 5.48
CA LYS A 91 -2.48 -18.05 6.67
C LYS A 91 -2.16 -17.36 7.99
N VAL A 92 -2.13 -16.02 8.00
CA VAL A 92 -1.93 -15.20 9.20
C VAL A 92 -3.27 -14.61 9.62
N ASP A 93 -3.67 -14.86 10.87
CA ASP A 93 -4.91 -14.33 11.44
C ASP A 93 -4.62 -13.01 12.17
N ILE A 94 -5.04 -11.89 11.57
CA ILE A 94 -4.87 -10.55 12.11
C ILE A 94 -6.25 -9.97 12.41
N SER A 95 -6.44 -9.51 13.65
CA SER A 95 -7.67 -8.83 14.04
C SER A 95 -7.97 -7.61 13.16
N PRO A 96 -9.22 -7.42 12.67
CA PRO A 96 -9.61 -6.26 11.86
C PRO A 96 -9.24 -4.90 12.45
N ASN A 97 -9.17 -4.77 13.78
CA ASN A 97 -8.82 -3.52 14.46
C ASN A 97 -7.35 -3.09 14.31
N ARG A 98 -6.47 -3.96 13.79
CA ARG A 98 -5.06 -3.64 13.52
C ARG A 98 -4.84 -3.05 12.13
N PHE A 99 -5.85 -3.10 11.26
CA PHE A 99 -5.76 -2.56 9.91
C PHE A 99 -6.02 -1.07 9.92
N LYS A 100 -5.00 -0.30 9.56
CA LYS A 100 -5.08 1.15 9.47
C LYS A 100 -5.23 1.58 8.01
N TYR A 101 -6.29 2.32 7.69
CA TYR A 101 -6.51 2.79 6.31
C TYR A 101 -5.36 3.65 5.82
N LEU A 102 -4.86 3.43 4.61
CA LEU A 102 -3.69 4.11 4.06
C LEU A 102 -4.09 5.05 2.92
N CYS A 103 -4.69 4.51 1.87
CA CYS A 103 -5.07 5.23 0.66
C CYS A 103 -6.10 4.44 -0.15
N HIS A 104 -6.55 4.99 -1.27
CA HIS A 104 -7.32 4.24 -2.26
C HIS A 104 -6.86 4.56 -3.67
N ALA A 105 -7.11 3.63 -4.59
CA ALA A 105 -6.85 3.80 -6.01
C ALA A 105 -8.00 3.23 -6.85
N SER A 106 -8.34 3.94 -7.94
CA SER A 106 -9.16 3.37 -9.01
C SER A 106 -8.23 2.76 -10.05
N LEU A 107 -8.48 1.50 -10.40
CA LEU A 107 -7.60 0.68 -11.23
C LEU A 107 -8.38 0.13 -12.41
N LEU A 108 -7.81 0.23 -13.61
CA LEU A 108 -8.33 -0.39 -14.82
C LEU A 108 -7.29 -1.38 -15.32
N TRP A 109 -7.61 -2.66 -15.21
CA TRP A 109 -6.75 -3.73 -15.65
C TRP A 109 -7.17 -4.18 -17.03
N GLN A 110 -6.20 -4.37 -17.92
CA GLN A 110 -6.46 -4.85 -19.28
C GLN A 110 -6.93 -6.31 -19.31
N PHE A 111 -6.49 -7.11 -18.35
CA PHE A 111 -6.78 -8.54 -18.27
C PHE A 111 -7.42 -8.90 -16.93
N ARG A 112 -8.05 -10.06 -16.88
CA ARG A 112 -8.58 -10.68 -15.66
C ARG A 112 -8.41 -12.19 -15.70
N HIS A 113 -8.59 -12.84 -14.56
CA HIS A 113 -8.53 -14.31 -14.47
C HIS A 113 -9.81 -14.99 -15.00
N GLN A 114 -10.97 -14.33 -14.81
CA GLN A 114 -12.28 -14.85 -15.20
C GLN A 114 -12.59 -14.60 -16.69
N GLU A 115 -13.38 -15.47 -17.32
CA GLU A 115 -13.76 -15.28 -18.72
C GLU A 115 -14.75 -14.10 -18.95
N PRO A 116 -14.73 -13.43 -20.11
CA PRO A 116 -13.64 -13.45 -21.09
C PRO A 116 -12.38 -12.75 -20.54
N LYS A 117 -11.24 -13.44 -20.51
CA LYS A 117 -10.02 -12.93 -19.85
C LYS A 117 -9.49 -11.61 -20.43
N GLY A 118 -9.79 -11.35 -21.70
CA GLY A 118 -9.39 -10.14 -22.44
C GLY A 118 -10.26 -8.90 -22.17
N ASN A 119 -11.38 -9.01 -21.46
CA ASN A 119 -12.24 -7.86 -21.17
C ASN A 119 -11.69 -6.97 -20.05
N GLY A 120 -10.69 -7.43 -19.32
CA GLY A 120 -10.15 -6.70 -18.19
C GLY A 120 -11.11 -6.64 -17.00
N THR A 121 -10.78 -5.79 -16.02
CA THR A 121 -11.63 -5.52 -14.86
C THR A 121 -11.32 -4.14 -14.27
N ALA A 122 -12.32 -3.54 -13.63
CA ALA A 122 -12.23 -2.23 -13.00
C ALA A 122 -12.39 -2.37 -11.48
N ASP A 123 -11.47 -1.77 -10.74
CA ASP A 123 -11.41 -1.91 -9.29
C ASP A 123 -11.36 -0.52 -8.62
N VAL A 124 -11.92 -0.44 -7.41
CA VAL A 124 -11.51 0.54 -6.41
C VAL A 124 -10.86 -0.25 -5.27
N ALA A 125 -9.55 -0.09 -5.11
CA ALA A 125 -8.79 -0.72 -4.05
C ALA A 125 -8.66 0.24 -2.86
N LEU A 126 -9.19 -0.15 -1.70
CA LEU A 126 -8.86 0.47 -0.43
C LEU A 126 -7.62 -0.25 0.11
N THR A 127 -6.54 0.49 0.32
CA THR A 127 -5.29 -0.06 0.84
C THR A 127 -5.19 0.23 2.33
N PHE A 128 -4.83 -0.79 3.09
CA PHE A 128 -4.57 -0.75 4.52
C PHE A 128 -3.11 -1.08 4.82
N THR A 129 -2.66 -0.72 6.02
CA THR A 129 -1.41 -1.23 6.60
C THR A 129 -1.72 -2.02 7.86
N ALA A 130 -0.99 -3.10 8.09
CA ALA A 130 -0.95 -3.79 9.37
C ALA A 130 0.48 -4.23 9.67
N GLU A 131 0.95 -3.94 10.87
CA GLU A 131 2.27 -4.37 11.32
C GLU A 131 2.18 -5.81 11.83
N LEU A 132 3.07 -6.68 11.38
CA LEU A 132 3.15 -8.08 11.82
C LEU A 132 3.99 -8.22 13.09
N SER A 133 3.57 -9.10 13.98
CA SER A 133 4.44 -9.58 15.05
C SER A 133 5.55 -10.49 14.50
N PRO A 134 6.65 -10.70 15.25
CA PRO A 134 7.69 -11.64 14.86
C PRO A 134 7.15 -13.06 14.58
N GLU A 135 6.18 -13.52 15.36
CA GLU A 135 5.54 -14.83 15.22
C GLU A 135 4.67 -14.89 13.95
N GLU A 136 3.87 -13.86 13.71
CA GLU A 136 3.04 -13.74 12.50
C GLU A 136 3.89 -13.73 11.23
N ARG A 137 5.02 -13.01 11.25
CA ARG A 137 5.99 -12.98 10.15
C ARG A 137 6.58 -14.37 9.87
N GLN A 138 6.88 -15.14 10.91
CA GLN A 138 7.41 -16.50 10.75
C GLN A 138 6.34 -17.48 10.26
N ALA A 139 5.07 -17.21 10.55
CA ALA A 139 3.94 -18.05 10.16
C ALA A 139 3.47 -17.86 8.71
N ILE A 140 4.00 -16.86 7.98
CA ILE A 140 3.59 -16.57 6.60
C ILE A 140 3.76 -17.81 5.72
N SER A 141 2.67 -18.19 5.06
CA SER A 141 2.63 -19.23 4.04
C SER A 141 1.66 -18.82 2.93
N PHE A 142 2.17 -18.66 1.71
CA PHE A 142 1.36 -18.26 0.56
C PHE A 142 1.02 -19.41 -0.38
N ASP A 143 -0.09 -19.28 -1.09
CA ASP A 143 -0.50 -20.24 -2.11
C ASP A 143 0.44 -20.17 -3.33
N THR A 144 1.16 -21.25 -3.60
CA THR A 144 2.09 -21.34 -4.72
C THR A 144 1.40 -21.41 -6.08
N ALA A 145 0.07 -21.58 -6.12
CA ALA A 145 -0.73 -21.42 -7.33
C ALA A 145 -1.00 -19.95 -7.68
N GLU A 146 -0.90 -19.02 -6.71
CA GLU A 146 -1.11 -17.59 -6.93
C GLU A 146 0.20 -16.78 -6.91
N TYR A 147 1.21 -17.25 -6.18
CA TYR A 147 2.46 -16.54 -5.93
C TYR A 147 3.69 -17.44 -6.11
N GLU A 148 4.74 -16.92 -6.74
CA GLU A 148 6.00 -17.67 -6.90
C GLU A 148 7.10 -17.25 -5.92
N ALA A 149 7.00 -16.05 -5.34
CA ALA A 149 8.00 -15.51 -4.43
C ALA A 149 7.42 -14.46 -3.48
N ALA A 150 8.10 -14.24 -2.36
CA ALA A 150 7.84 -13.14 -1.43
C ALA A 150 9.15 -12.50 -0.97
N LYS A 151 9.14 -11.20 -0.69
CA LYS A 151 10.30 -10.49 -0.14
C LYS A 151 9.89 -9.30 0.73
N TRP A 152 10.74 -9.03 1.72
CA TRP A 152 10.70 -7.82 2.52
C TRP A 152 11.54 -6.73 1.85
N VAL A 153 10.93 -5.59 1.52
CA VAL A 153 11.57 -4.52 0.75
C VAL A 153 11.40 -3.18 1.47
N ASP A 154 12.42 -2.34 1.37
CA ASP A 154 12.32 -0.95 1.83
C ASP A 154 11.30 -0.19 0.95
N PRO A 155 10.32 0.52 1.54
CA PRO A 155 9.41 1.37 0.78
C PRO A 155 10.11 2.30 -0.22
N ALA A 156 11.26 2.88 0.13
CA ALA A 156 12.01 3.78 -0.75
C ALA A 156 12.51 3.06 -2.01
N THR A 157 12.95 1.81 -1.89
CA THR A 157 13.37 0.99 -3.05
C THR A 157 12.21 0.81 -4.02
N ILE A 158 11.01 0.49 -3.53
CA ILE A 158 9.83 0.33 -4.38
C ILE A 158 9.48 1.67 -5.04
N ILE A 159 9.51 2.79 -4.30
CA ILE A 159 9.23 4.12 -4.87
C ILE A 159 10.18 4.46 -6.01
N GLN A 160 11.47 4.14 -5.89
CA GLN A 160 12.50 4.48 -6.88
C GLN A 160 12.50 3.55 -8.10
N ASP A 161 12.23 2.26 -7.88
CA ASP A 161 12.31 1.25 -8.92
C ASP A 161 11.06 1.27 -9.81
N ALA A 162 11.26 1.75 -11.05
CA ALA A 162 10.21 1.87 -12.04
C ALA A 162 9.69 0.52 -12.58
N SER A 163 10.30 -0.60 -12.21
CA SER A 163 9.76 -1.93 -12.52
C SER A 163 8.52 -2.27 -11.68
N PHE A 164 8.36 -1.67 -10.48
CA PHE A 164 7.13 -1.85 -9.72
C PHE A 164 5.97 -1.07 -10.32
N HIS A 165 4.79 -1.66 -10.26
CA HIS A 165 3.57 -1.04 -10.74
C HIS A 165 3.30 0.31 -10.05
N THR A 166 2.92 1.33 -10.83
CA THR A 166 2.78 2.73 -10.34
C THR A 166 1.87 2.86 -9.13
N ALA A 167 0.76 2.11 -9.07
CA ALA A 167 -0.13 2.16 -7.91
C ALA A 167 0.50 1.57 -6.63
N LEU A 168 1.37 0.56 -6.73
CA LEU A 168 2.12 0.06 -5.57
C LEU A 168 3.13 1.09 -5.09
N ARG A 169 3.85 1.73 -6.03
CA ARG A 169 4.80 2.82 -5.72
C ARG A 169 4.10 3.97 -5.00
N ARG A 170 2.89 4.31 -5.43
CA ARG A 170 2.04 5.31 -4.79
C ARG A 170 1.67 4.91 -3.36
N SER A 171 1.24 3.67 -3.13
CA SER A 171 0.96 3.19 -1.77
C SER A 171 2.19 3.30 -0.86
N MET A 172 3.41 3.06 -1.38
CA MET A 172 4.63 3.26 -0.60
C MET A 172 4.90 4.74 -0.27
N GLN A 173 4.59 5.67 -1.17
CA GLN A 173 4.65 7.11 -0.86
C GLN A 173 3.69 7.46 0.27
N HIS A 174 2.48 6.89 0.29
CA HIS A 174 1.55 7.06 1.40
C HIS A 174 2.08 6.49 2.72
N ILE A 175 2.83 5.38 2.70
CA ILE A 175 3.50 4.85 3.91
C ILE A 175 4.51 5.86 4.45
N VAL A 176 5.34 6.44 3.58
CA VAL A 176 6.30 7.46 3.98
C VAL A 176 5.59 8.68 4.56
N ILE A 177 4.55 9.19 3.89
CA ILE A 177 3.75 10.32 4.37
C ILE A 177 3.15 10.01 5.75
N ARG A 178 2.51 8.85 5.91
CA ARG A 178 1.93 8.40 7.19
C ARG A 178 2.98 8.42 8.29
N LYS A 179 4.14 7.80 8.06
CA LYS A 179 5.23 7.75 9.04
C LYS A 179 5.67 9.15 9.47
N ARG A 180 5.81 10.09 8.52
CA ARG A 180 6.18 11.48 8.86
C ARG A 180 5.09 12.22 9.63
N SER A 181 3.82 11.94 9.34
CA SER A 181 2.71 12.46 10.12
C SER A 181 2.69 11.85 11.53
N GLU A 182 2.93 10.55 11.68
CA GLU A 182 3.03 9.87 12.98
C GLU A 182 4.21 10.42 13.81
N ASP A 183 5.39 10.60 13.20
CA ASP A 183 6.57 11.23 13.84
C ASP A 183 6.22 12.63 14.38
N LEU A 184 5.53 13.46 13.56
CA LEU A 184 5.08 14.79 13.96
C LEU A 184 4.09 14.75 15.11
N HIS A 185 3.10 13.86 15.07
CA HIS A 185 2.10 13.75 16.13
C HIS A 185 2.71 13.26 17.44
N ALA A 186 3.61 12.28 17.39
CA ALA A 186 4.33 11.82 18.57
C ALA A 186 5.10 12.97 19.24
N ALA A 187 5.83 13.77 18.47
CA ALA A 187 6.54 14.93 19.01
C ALA A 187 5.60 15.97 19.66
N ILE A 188 4.41 16.18 19.10
CA ILE A 188 3.40 17.06 19.71
C ILE A 188 2.86 16.48 21.02
N GLU A 189 2.53 15.18 21.04
CA GLU A 189 2.03 14.48 22.24
C GLU A 189 3.07 14.45 23.37
N GLU A 190 4.35 14.34 23.01
CA GLU A 190 5.49 14.36 23.94
C GLU A 190 5.91 15.78 24.37
N ALA A 191 5.17 16.80 23.94
CA ALA A 191 5.45 18.21 24.22
C ALA A 191 6.88 18.64 23.82
N ALA A 192 7.33 18.18 22.65
CA ALA A 192 8.58 18.61 22.03
C ALA A 192 8.61 20.13 21.81
N THR A 193 9.80 20.67 21.58
CA THR A 193 9.97 22.11 21.34
C THR A 193 9.29 22.56 20.04
N ASP A 194 8.86 23.82 19.99
CA ASP A 194 8.32 24.43 18.76
C ASP A 194 9.28 24.31 17.56
N GLU A 195 10.59 24.35 17.81
CA GLU A 195 11.62 24.18 16.78
C GLU A 195 11.58 22.77 16.17
N GLU A 196 11.49 21.75 17.03
CA GLU A 196 11.39 20.35 16.62
C GLU A 196 10.09 20.06 15.88
N ILE A 197 8.96 20.53 16.42
CA ILE A 197 7.65 20.41 15.78
C ILE A 197 7.68 21.10 14.40
N ALA A 198 8.24 22.31 14.28
CA ALA A 198 8.35 23.01 13.01
C ALA A 198 9.24 22.26 11.99
N LYS A 199 10.30 21.59 12.45
CA LYS A 199 11.15 20.75 11.59
C LYS A 199 10.38 19.54 11.06
N LEU A 200 9.69 18.80 11.94
CA LEU A 200 8.89 17.64 11.57
C LEU A 200 7.71 18.01 10.65
N ALA A 201 7.05 19.13 10.92
CA ALA A 201 5.96 19.65 10.09
C ALA A 201 6.43 19.96 8.66
N ARG A 202 7.61 20.56 8.49
CA ARG A 202 8.20 20.80 7.16
C ARG A 202 8.49 19.48 6.43
N VAL A 203 9.03 18.48 7.12
CA VAL A 203 9.30 17.16 6.55
C VAL A 203 8.01 16.47 6.10
N ALA A 204 6.98 16.44 6.94
CA ALA A 204 5.68 15.86 6.61
C ALA A 204 5.04 16.58 5.40
N TYR A 205 5.07 17.91 5.40
CA TYR A 205 4.57 18.72 4.29
C TYR A 205 5.32 18.45 2.98
N GLN A 206 6.65 18.34 3.01
CA GLN A 206 7.45 18.05 1.82
C GLN A 206 7.11 16.68 1.23
N ALA A 207 6.95 15.65 2.07
CA ALA A 207 6.53 14.33 1.63
C ALA A 207 5.15 14.36 0.97
N GLN A 208 4.18 15.08 1.55
CA GLN A 208 2.83 15.21 1.00
C GLN A 208 2.80 16.03 -0.29
N LYS A 209 3.56 17.14 -0.36
CA LYS A 209 3.62 18.02 -1.52
C LYS A 209 4.08 17.28 -2.78
N ALA A 210 5.09 16.42 -2.65
CA ALA A 210 5.59 15.61 -3.76
C ALA A 210 4.49 14.73 -4.39
N LEU A 211 3.58 14.19 -3.57
CA LEU A 211 2.43 13.43 -4.05
C LEU A 211 1.37 14.32 -4.71
N ILE A 212 1.02 15.44 -4.07
CA ILE A 212 0.02 16.41 -4.60
C ILE A 212 0.44 16.93 -5.98
N ASP A 213 1.73 17.22 -6.18
CA ASP A 213 2.23 17.74 -7.45
C ASP A 213 2.10 16.70 -8.60
N ILE A 214 2.13 15.40 -8.27
CA ILE A 214 1.81 14.31 -9.22
C ILE A 214 0.30 14.27 -9.52
N GLU A 215 -0.54 14.41 -8.49
CA GLU A 215 -2.01 14.31 -8.59
C GLU A 215 -2.69 15.49 -9.29
N ARG A 216 -2.12 16.69 -9.21
CA ARG A 216 -2.67 17.90 -9.85
C ARG A 216 -2.55 17.91 -11.37
N ARG A 217 -1.91 16.92 -11.97
CA ARG A 217 -1.92 16.74 -13.44
C ARG A 217 -3.36 16.42 -13.88
N PRO A 218 -3.89 17.09 -14.92
CA PRO A 218 -5.31 17.00 -15.29
C PRO A 218 -5.69 15.56 -15.64
N HIS A 219 -6.37 14.86 -14.71
CA HIS A 219 -6.95 13.50 -14.77
C HIS A 219 -6.44 12.58 -15.89
N ALA A 220 -5.12 12.56 -16.11
CA ALA A 220 -4.52 11.76 -17.14
C ALA A 220 -4.62 10.33 -16.61
N LYS A 221 -5.17 9.42 -17.41
CA LYS A 221 -5.09 7.98 -17.13
C LYS A 221 -3.60 7.66 -17.00
N VAL A 222 -3.12 7.52 -15.76
CA VAL A 222 -1.72 7.18 -15.48
C VAL A 222 -1.53 5.75 -15.97
N ARG A 223 -0.86 5.60 -17.12
CA ARG A 223 -0.53 4.27 -17.64
C ARG A 223 0.70 3.78 -16.88
N SER A 224 0.65 2.56 -16.37
CA SER A 224 1.69 1.92 -15.53
C SER A 224 3.07 1.85 -16.19
N TYR A 225 3.17 2.13 -17.48
CA TYR A 225 4.42 2.27 -18.23
C TYR A 225 4.67 3.75 -18.56
N GLY A 226 5.05 4.50 -17.53
CA GLY A 226 5.28 5.94 -17.60
C GLY A 226 6.45 6.34 -18.50
N SER A 227 6.26 7.44 -19.23
CA SER A 227 7.27 8.15 -20.02
C SER A 227 8.51 8.56 -19.20
N SER A 228 9.61 8.93 -19.86
CA SER A 228 10.88 9.36 -19.21
C SER A 228 10.69 10.48 -18.17
N GLU A 229 9.73 11.37 -18.38
CA GLU A 229 9.43 12.50 -17.48
C GLU A 229 8.80 12.03 -16.15
N GLU A 230 7.97 10.99 -16.17
CA GLU A 230 7.34 10.43 -14.98
C GLU A 230 8.38 9.72 -14.09
N ARG A 231 9.37 9.08 -14.72
CA ARG A 231 10.51 8.49 -14.00
C ARG A 231 11.31 9.57 -13.27
N GLU A 232 11.58 10.70 -13.91
CA GLU A 232 12.36 11.80 -13.31
C GLU A 232 11.67 12.40 -12.08
N LEU A 233 10.34 12.54 -12.11
CA LEU A 233 9.58 13.08 -10.98
C LEU A 233 9.50 12.11 -9.81
N LEU A 234 9.34 10.82 -10.07
CA LEU A 234 9.32 9.81 -9.02
C LEU A 234 10.69 9.67 -8.35
N VAL A 235 11.78 9.82 -9.11
CA VAL A 235 13.14 9.94 -8.56
C VAL A 235 13.26 11.16 -7.66
N LYS A 236 12.85 12.36 -8.12
CA LYS A 236 12.87 13.58 -7.29
C LYS A 236 12.05 13.45 -6.01
N ALA A 237 10.87 12.81 -6.08
CA ALA A 237 10.04 12.56 -4.91
C ALA A 237 10.72 11.61 -3.91
N ALA A 238 11.40 10.57 -4.41
CA ALA A 238 12.16 9.65 -3.57
C ALA A 238 13.41 10.29 -2.94
N GLU A 239 14.15 11.11 -3.69
CA GLU A 239 15.29 11.88 -3.20
C GLU A 239 14.87 12.89 -2.10
N ALA A 240 13.71 13.54 -2.27
CA ALA A 240 13.13 14.40 -1.26
C ALA A 240 12.76 13.62 0.00
N ALA A 241 12.15 12.44 -0.15
CA ALA A 241 11.84 11.54 0.96
C ALA A 241 13.09 11.04 1.71
N GLN A 242 14.18 10.78 0.98
CA GLN A 242 15.46 10.33 1.55
C GLN A 242 16.24 11.45 2.24
N THR A 243 16.23 12.65 1.66
CA THR A 243 16.83 13.86 2.28
C THR A 243 16.14 14.18 3.60
N ALA A 244 14.81 14.09 3.64
CA ALA A 244 14.05 14.20 4.87
C ALA A 244 14.42 13.11 5.91
N ALA A 245 14.66 11.87 5.48
CA ALA A 245 15.10 10.79 6.37
C ALA A 245 16.49 11.05 6.98
N SER A 246 17.42 11.60 6.21
CA SER A 246 18.76 11.96 6.69
C SER A 246 18.77 13.08 7.74
N LEU A 247 17.75 13.95 7.72
CA LEU A 247 17.57 15.02 8.71
C LEU A 247 16.96 14.53 10.03
N SER A 248 16.31 13.36 10.03
CA SER A 248 15.74 12.71 11.22
C SER A 248 16.73 11.78 11.94
N SER A 249 17.81 11.32 11.30
CA SER A 249 18.81 10.43 11.91
C SER A 249 19.84 11.20 12.74
N GLY A 250 19.37 12.07 13.62
CA GLY A 250 20.14 12.67 14.72
C GLY A 250 20.29 11.74 15.91
N ALA A 251 20.42 10.43 15.71
CA ALA A 251 20.92 9.47 16.69
C ALA A 251 21.15 8.12 15.97
N GLY A 252 22.39 7.90 15.52
CA GLY A 252 23.01 6.57 15.44
C GLY A 252 22.39 5.50 14.54
N LEU A 253 22.31 5.70 13.22
CA LEU A 253 22.25 4.56 12.27
C LEU A 253 22.81 4.84 10.86
N GLY A 254 23.53 5.96 10.67
CA GLY A 254 23.99 6.43 9.35
C GLY A 254 25.33 5.88 8.85
N ALA A 255 26.04 5.06 9.64
CA ALA A 255 27.43 4.69 9.32
C ALA A 255 27.59 3.44 8.43
N TRP A 256 26.51 2.70 8.13
CA TRP A 256 26.61 1.41 7.44
C TRP A 256 26.43 1.49 5.92
N ILE A 257 25.58 2.40 5.41
CA ILE A 257 25.23 2.49 3.98
C ILE A 257 26.40 3.00 3.12
N TYR A 258 27.34 3.76 3.70
CA TYR A 258 28.48 4.30 2.94
C TYR A 258 29.64 3.30 2.75
N ARG A 259 29.78 2.27 3.60
CA ARG A 259 30.86 1.28 3.47
C ARG A 259 30.55 0.16 2.46
N SER A 260 29.27 -0.13 2.23
CA SER A 260 28.84 -1.21 1.35
C SER A 260 28.83 -0.85 -0.14
N LEU A 261 29.02 0.43 -0.50
CA LEU A 261 29.06 0.90 -1.89
C LEU A 261 30.46 1.28 -2.39
N GLY A 262 31.48 1.39 -1.53
CA GLY A 262 32.86 1.58 -1.97
C GLY A 262 33.17 2.90 -2.70
N ILE A 263 32.39 3.97 -2.45
CA ILE A 263 32.49 5.25 -3.20
C ILE A 263 33.28 6.34 -2.46
N ALA A 264 33.90 6.06 -1.30
CA ALA A 264 34.80 7.04 -0.68
C ALA A 264 36.00 6.37 -0.01
N SER A 265 37.18 6.91 -0.31
CA SER A 265 38.47 6.66 0.37
C SER A 265 38.43 7.06 1.83
#